data_AF-A0A960QX22-F1
#
_entry.id   AF-A0A960QX22-F1
#
_cell.length_a   1.000
_cell.length_b   1.000
_cell.length_c   1.000
_cell.angle_alpha   90.00
_cell.angle_beta   90.00
_cell.angle_gamma   90.00
#
_symmetry.space_group_name_H-M   'P 1'
#
loop_
_entity.id
_entity.type
_entity.pdbx_description
1 polymer ?
#
loop_
_entity_poly.entity_id
_entity_poly.type
_entity_poly.pdbx_seq_one_letter_code
_entity_poly.pdbx_strand_id
1 'polypeptide(L)'
;KMGIEVVPDISQLRDLSMFVDDLANCAHNVRAPYVGATAFAHKGGMHVNAVQKVAHSFEHIRPGTVGNHQRILVSELSGQSNVLMKAEELGISLEKGGSEAKAILQRLKDLEQEGYEFEAAEASFELLIRQQLSTYQPFFDLHEYHCTFRHDGDRKYETCAATVRLSVNGNMEYTVAEGDGPVNALDAALRKALKPFYPSVEEMELEDYKVRIIDSHMGTAAKTRVLILSSDGHDRWGTVGVSYNIIQASWAALVDSIEYFLMRREAGKA
;
A
#
# COMPACT_ATOMS: atom_id res chain seq x y z
N LYS A 1 -19.14 -24.96 -9.32
CA LYS A 1 -19.32 -25.52 -7.95
C LYS A 1 -20.25 -26.76 -7.92
N MET A 2 -21.44 -26.72 -8.54
CA MET A 2 -22.41 -27.84 -8.50
C MET A 2 -22.15 -28.96 -9.52
N GLY A 3 -20.94 -29.05 -10.10
CA GLY A 3 -20.65 -30.01 -11.18
C GLY A 3 -21.34 -29.72 -12.52
N ILE A 4 -21.98 -28.56 -12.65
CA ILE A 4 -22.62 -28.11 -13.90
C ILE A 4 -21.64 -27.21 -14.64
N GLU A 5 -21.30 -27.59 -15.87
CA GLU A 5 -20.53 -26.76 -16.80
C GLU A 5 -21.46 -25.69 -17.39
N VAL A 6 -21.14 -24.41 -17.15
CA VAL A 6 -21.93 -23.26 -17.64
C VAL A 6 -21.20 -22.54 -18.77
N VAL A 7 -19.86 -22.51 -18.71
CA VAL A 7 -18.94 -22.00 -19.73
C VAL A 7 -17.69 -22.89 -19.76
N PRO A 8 -17.00 -22.99 -20.92
CA PRO A 8 -15.89 -23.92 -21.09
C PRO A 8 -14.62 -23.53 -20.33
N ASP A 9 -14.40 -22.24 -20.10
CA ASP A 9 -13.24 -21.74 -19.36
C ASP A 9 -13.65 -20.56 -18.46
N ILE A 10 -13.24 -20.64 -17.20
CA ILE A 10 -13.46 -19.61 -16.18
C ILE A 10 -12.14 -19.05 -15.63
N SER A 11 -10.99 -19.52 -16.13
CA SER A 11 -9.67 -19.15 -15.61
C SER A 11 -9.36 -17.66 -15.70
N GLN A 12 -9.99 -16.93 -16.63
CA GLN A 12 -9.86 -15.47 -16.79
C GLN A 12 -11.09 -14.68 -16.32
N LEU A 13 -11.97 -15.30 -15.52
CA LEU A 13 -13.24 -14.68 -15.14
C LEU A 13 -13.04 -13.36 -14.38
N ARG A 14 -12.01 -13.27 -13.52
CA ARG A 14 -11.64 -12.04 -12.83
C ARG A 14 -11.23 -10.94 -13.81
N ASP A 15 -10.30 -11.24 -14.71
CA ASP A 15 -9.76 -10.25 -15.65
C ASP A 15 -10.86 -9.75 -16.60
N LEU A 16 -11.73 -10.65 -17.06
CA LEU A 16 -12.90 -10.29 -17.86
C LEU A 16 -13.85 -9.35 -17.09
N SER A 17 -14.11 -9.62 -15.81
CA SER A 17 -14.96 -8.75 -14.97
C SER A 17 -14.35 -7.36 -14.82
N MET A 18 -13.04 -7.28 -14.56
CA MET A 18 -12.34 -6.01 -14.42
C MET A 18 -12.35 -5.23 -15.74
N PHE A 19 -12.06 -5.90 -16.87
CA PHE A 19 -12.11 -5.29 -18.19
C PHE A 19 -13.49 -4.69 -18.52
N VAL A 20 -14.58 -5.38 -18.18
CA VAL A 20 -15.94 -4.89 -18.42
C VAL A 20 -16.25 -3.66 -17.56
N ASP A 21 -15.88 -3.68 -16.29
CA ASP A 21 -16.05 -2.53 -15.38
C ASP A 21 -15.28 -1.31 -15.89
N ASP A 22 -14.02 -1.49 -16.31
CA ASP A 22 -13.19 -0.44 -16.87
C ASP A 22 -13.79 0.15 -18.15
N LEU A 23 -14.24 -0.71 -19.07
CA LEU A 23 -14.88 -0.29 -20.33
C LEU A 23 -16.20 0.46 -20.06
N ALA A 24 -16.93 0.08 -19.02
CA ALA A 24 -18.17 0.73 -18.59
C ALA A 24 -17.93 1.97 -17.70
N ASN A 25 -16.67 2.34 -17.43
CA ASN A 25 -16.28 3.40 -16.51
C ASN A 25 -16.95 3.26 -15.13
N CYS A 26 -17.00 2.02 -14.63
CA CYS A 26 -17.59 1.64 -13.35
C CYS A 26 -16.49 1.20 -12.38
N ALA A 27 -16.62 1.56 -11.10
CA ALA A 27 -15.70 1.08 -10.08
C ALA A 27 -15.91 -0.42 -9.84
N HIS A 28 -14.81 -1.18 -9.75
CA HIS A 28 -14.88 -2.62 -9.47
C HIS A 28 -15.58 -2.91 -8.14
N ASN A 29 -16.52 -3.86 -8.17
CA ASN A 29 -17.10 -4.37 -6.94
C ASN A 29 -16.13 -5.34 -6.26
N VAL A 30 -15.40 -4.86 -5.27
CA VAL A 30 -14.42 -5.66 -4.51
C VAL A 30 -15.05 -6.86 -3.79
N ARG A 31 -16.36 -6.87 -3.56
CA ARG A 31 -17.12 -7.96 -2.93
C ARG A 31 -17.84 -8.86 -3.93
N ALA A 32 -17.64 -8.67 -5.23
CA ALA A 32 -18.27 -9.50 -6.26
C ALA A 32 -17.94 -10.98 -6.01
N PRO A 33 -18.92 -11.89 -6.05
CA PRO A 33 -18.67 -13.32 -5.89
C PRO A 33 -17.62 -13.80 -6.90
N TYR A 34 -16.69 -14.63 -6.45
CA TYR A 34 -15.59 -15.22 -7.25
C TYR A 34 -14.54 -14.22 -7.77
N VAL A 35 -14.93 -13.08 -8.31
CA VAL A 35 -14.03 -12.15 -9.02
C VAL A 35 -13.58 -10.96 -8.17
N GLY A 36 -14.32 -10.63 -7.11
CA GLY A 36 -14.01 -9.49 -6.25
C GLY A 36 -12.70 -9.69 -5.49
N ALA A 37 -11.97 -8.59 -5.27
CA ALA A 37 -10.69 -8.58 -4.56
C ALA A 37 -10.79 -9.08 -3.10
N THR A 38 -11.99 -9.15 -2.51
CA THR A 38 -12.23 -9.69 -1.16
C THR A 38 -12.95 -11.04 -1.18
N ALA A 39 -13.18 -11.66 -2.34
CA ALA A 39 -13.97 -12.91 -2.47
C ALA A 39 -13.29 -14.13 -1.81
N PHE A 40 -11.96 -14.09 -1.69
CA PHE A 40 -11.12 -15.11 -1.07
C PHE A 40 -10.17 -14.49 -0.02
N ALA A 41 -10.64 -13.44 0.66
CA ALA A 41 -9.86 -12.73 1.66
C ALA A 41 -10.14 -13.27 3.08
N HIS A 42 -9.08 -13.50 3.86
CA HIS A 42 -9.15 -14.04 5.22
C HIS A 42 -8.40 -13.15 6.21
N LYS A 43 -9.12 -12.58 7.18
CA LYS A 43 -8.57 -11.60 8.14
C LYS A 43 -8.33 -12.17 9.54
N GLY A 44 -9.32 -12.83 10.14
CA GLY A 44 -9.28 -13.23 11.54
C GLY A 44 -8.29 -14.37 11.82
N GLY A 45 -7.47 -14.26 12.88
CA GLY A 45 -6.38 -15.22 13.15
C GLY A 45 -6.80 -16.70 13.27
N MET A 46 -7.93 -16.99 13.93
CA MET A 46 -8.44 -18.38 14.00
C MET A 46 -8.93 -18.89 12.64
N HIS A 47 -9.61 -18.03 11.88
CA HIS A 47 -10.09 -18.33 10.53
C HIS A 47 -8.91 -18.63 9.60
N VAL A 48 -7.91 -17.74 9.63
CA VAL A 48 -6.67 -17.84 8.85
C VAL A 48 -5.89 -19.11 9.20
N ASN A 49 -5.79 -19.49 10.48
CA ASN A 49 -5.18 -20.76 10.89
C ASN A 49 -5.96 -21.99 10.35
N ALA A 50 -7.28 -21.91 10.29
CA ALA A 50 -8.11 -22.99 9.78
C ALA A 50 -8.02 -23.13 8.25
N VAL A 51 -7.99 -22.01 7.53
CA VAL A 51 -7.76 -21.97 6.07
C VAL A 51 -6.43 -22.60 5.71
N GLN A 52 -5.36 -22.29 6.45
CA GLN A 52 -4.03 -22.89 6.24
C GLN A 52 -4.05 -24.43 6.30
N LYS A 53 -4.93 -25.02 7.12
CA LYS A 53 -5.05 -26.47 7.27
C LYS A 53 -6.06 -27.09 6.30
N VAL A 54 -7.18 -26.41 6.08
CA VAL A 54 -8.36 -26.96 5.41
C VAL A 54 -9.06 -25.86 4.58
N ALA A 55 -8.36 -25.30 3.60
CA ALA A 55 -8.84 -24.19 2.77
C ALA A 55 -10.24 -24.44 2.17
N HIS A 56 -10.51 -25.66 1.69
CA HIS A 56 -11.79 -26.04 1.09
C HIS A 56 -13.02 -25.94 2.02
N SER A 57 -12.82 -25.81 3.34
CA SER A 57 -13.90 -25.58 4.31
C SER A 57 -14.34 -24.12 4.38
N PHE A 58 -13.53 -23.19 3.86
CA PHE A 58 -13.76 -21.74 3.91
C PHE A 58 -13.82 -21.13 2.51
N GLU A 59 -13.14 -21.74 1.54
CA GLU A 59 -13.15 -21.35 0.14
C GLU A 59 -14.11 -22.25 -0.65
N HIS A 60 -15.00 -21.62 -1.41
CA HIS A 60 -16.05 -22.31 -2.15
C HIS A 60 -15.54 -23.03 -3.42
N ILE A 61 -14.41 -22.57 -3.97
CA ILE A 61 -13.59 -23.17 -5.04
C ILE A 61 -12.13 -22.73 -4.79
N ARG A 62 -11.16 -23.35 -5.47
CA ARG A 62 -9.78 -22.84 -5.47
C ARG A 62 -9.74 -21.48 -6.20
N PRO A 63 -9.26 -20.40 -5.58
CA PRO A 63 -9.30 -19.05 -6.17
C PRO A 63 -8.69 -18.97 -7.57
N GLY A 64 -7.55 -19.65 -7.78
CA GLY A 64 -6.84 -19.67 -9.07
C GLY A 64 -7.65 -20.25 -10.23
N THR A 65 -8.73 -21.00 -9.96
CA THR A 65 -9.60 -21.53 -11.02
C THR A 65 -10.45 -20.46 -11.69
N VAL A 66 -10.60 -19.28 -11.08
CA VAL A 66 -11.35 -18.13 -11.64
C VAL A 66 -10.45 -16.92 -11.95
N GLY A 67 -9.14 -17.11 -11.96
CA GLY A 67 -8.16 -16.02 -12.12
C GLY A 67 -7.99 -15.16 -10.86
N ASN A 68 -8.51 -15.62 -9.72
CA ASN A 68 -8.36 -14.93 -8.44
C ASN A 68 -7.30 -15.63 -7.56
N HIS A 69 -7.00 -15.09 -6.40
CA HIS A 69 -6.02 -15.64 -5.47
C HIS A 69 -6.52 -15.55 -4.02
N GLN A 70 -6.04 -16.46 -3.18
CA GLN A 70 -6.26 -16.38 -1.74
C GLN A 70 -5.50 -15.17 -1.20
N ARG A 71 -6.16 -14.35 -0.38
CA ARG A 71 -5.54 -13.19 0.24
C ARG A 71 -5.63 -13.30 1.75
N ILE A 72 -4.51 -13.39 2.44
CA ILE A 72 -4.49 -13.18 3.88
C ILE A 72 -4.49 -11.67 4.13
N LEU A 73 -5.32 -11.18 5.03
CA LEU A 73 -5.31 -9.79 5.47
C LEU A 73 -4.65 -9.70 6.84
N VAL A 74 -3.95 -8.59 7.08
CA VAL A 74 -3.25 -8.33 8.32
C VAL A 74 -3.87 -7.13 9.03
N SER A 75 -4.17 -7.31 10.32
CA SER A 75 -4.82 -6.32 11.18
C SER A 75 -4.57 -6.60 12.68
N GLU A 76 -5.18 -5.86 13.59
CA GLU A 76 -5.13 -6.02 15.04
C GLU A 76 -5.64 -7.40 15.49
N LEU A 77 -6.57 -7.96 14.72
CA LEU A 77 -7.16 -9.29 14.93
C LEU A 77 -6.26 -10.41 14.40
N SER A 78 -5.13 -10.06 13.77
CA SER A 78 -4.16 -11.02 13.28
C SER A 78 -3.41 -11.68 14.42
N GLY A 79 -3.19 -12.99 14.25
CA GLY A 79 -2.26 -13.75 15.08
C GLY A 79 -0.91 -13.91 14.38
N GLN A 80 0.01 -14.62 15.05
CA GLN A 80 1.28 -14.98 14.41
C GLN A 80 1.10 -15.72 13.09
N SER A 81 0.05 -16.56 12.96
CA SER A 81 -0.22 -17.27 11.69
C SER A 81 -0.44 -16.34 10.50
N ASN A 82 -1.05 -15.16 10.69
CA ASN A 82 -1.20 -14.19 9.60
C ASN A 82 0.17 -13.64 9.18
N VAL A 83 1.01 -13.26 10.16
CA VAL A 83 2.36 -12.73 9.91
C VAL A 83 3.23 -13.76 9.20
N LEU A 84 3.19 -15.02 9.65
CA LEU A 84 3.95 -16.11 9.03
C LEU A 84 3.53 -16.34 7.58
N MET A 85 2.22 -16.41 7.30
CA MET A 85 1.74 -16.60 5.92
C MET A 85 2.07 -15.40 5.04
N LYS A 86 1.95 -14.17 5.55
CA LYS A 86 2.39 -13.00 4.80
C LYS A 86 3.89 -13.01 4.53
N ALA A 87 4.70 -13.33 5.52
CA ALA A 87 6.14 -13.45 5.29
C ALA A 87 6.44 -14.52 4.23
N GLU A 88 5.76 -15.67 4.25
CA GLU A 88 5.89 -16.72 3.24
C GLU A 88 5.47 -16.25 1.83
N GLU A 89 4.37 -15.51 1.69
CA GLU A 89 3.95 -14.86 0.43
C GLU A 89 5.04 -13.93 -0.12
N LEU A 90 5.84 -13.31 0.76
CA LEU A 90 6.93 -12.41 0.42
C LEU A 90 8.29 -13.12 0.24
N GLY A 91 8.33 -14.46 0.33
CA GLY A 91 9.57 -15.25 0.26
C GLY A 91 10.44 -15.17 1.51
N ILE A 92 9.89 -14.75 2.64
CA ILE A 92 10.58 -14.58 3.93
C ILE A 92 10.23 -15.74 4.85
N SER A 93 11.22 -16.57 5.19
CA SER A 93 11.04 -17.68 6.13
C SER A 93 11.11 -17.19 7.57
N LEU A 94 10.00 -17.30 8.30
CA LEU A 94 9.92 -16.99 9.73
C LEU A 94 9.55 -18.25 10.53
N GLU A 95 10.18 -18.40 11.70
CA GLU A 95 9.84 -19.49 12.61
C GLU A 95 8.62 -19.18 13.47
N LYS A 96 7.71 -20.16 13.58
CA LYS A 96 6.55 -20.03 14.47
C LYS A 96 7.01 -19.96 15.93
N GLY A 97 6.62 -18.88 16.62
CA GLY A 97 7.04 -18.62 18.00
C GLY A 97 8.41 -17.94 18.12
N GLY A 98 9.11 -17.74 17.00
CA GLY A 98 10.37 -16.99 16.92
C GLY A 98 10.22 -15.53 17.38
N SER A 99 11.34 -14.92 17.74
CA SER A 99 11.40 -13.52 18.19
C SER A 99 10.96 -12.54 17.11
N GLU A 100 11.32 -12.81 15.86
CA GLU A 100 11.05 -11.96 14.71
C GLU A 100 9.55 -11.85 14.43
N ALA A 101 8.86 -13.00 14.36
CA ALA A 101 7.41 -13.03 14.15
C ALA A 101 6.64 -12.35 15.29
N LYS A 102 7.15 -12.44 16.53
CA LYS A 102 6.58 -11.71 17.68
C LYS A 102 6.81 -10.20 17.56
N ALA A 103 8.00 -9.78 17.19
CA ALA A 103 8.35 -8.37 17.05
C ALA A 103 7.51 -7.70 15.94
N ILE A 104 7.39 -8.35 14.78
CA ILE A 104 6.54 -7.88 13.68
C ILE A 104 5.07 -7.77 14.12
N LEU A 105 4.54 -8.82 14.77
CA LEU A 105 3.15 -8.79 15.26
C LEU A 105 2.93 -7.69 16.30
N GLN A 106 3.87 -7.46 17.21
CA GLN A 106 3.78 -6.39 18.20
C GLN A 106 3.81 -5.03 17.52
N ARG A 107 4.76 -4.80 16.60
CA ARG A 107 4.87 -3.53 15.88
C ARG A 107 3.62 -3.22 15.05
N LEU A 108 3.04 -4.24 14.41
CA LEU A 108 1.77 -4.13 13.71
C LEU A 108 0.67 -3.63 14.66
N LYS A 109 0.51 -4.27 15.82
CA LYS A 109 -0.51 -3.88 16.81
C LYS A 109 -0.31 -2.46 17.32
N ASP A 110 0.93 -2.06 17.57
CA ASP A 110 1.25 -0.70 18.01
C ASP A 110 0.84 0.32 16.94
N LEU A 111 1.17 0.06 15.67
CA LEU A 111 0.80 0.93 14.55
C LEU A 111 -0.72 0.99 14.32
N GLU A 112 -1.43 -0.13 14.46
CA GLU A 112 -2.89 -0.10 14.33
C GLU A 112 -3.57 0.68 15.47
N GLN A 113 -3.04 0.61 16.69
CA GLN A 113 -3.47 1.50 17.79
C GLN A 113 -3.16 2.96 17.50
N GLU A 114 -2.08 3.24 16.77
CA GLU A 114 -1.79 4.58 16.26
C GLU A 114 -2.72 5.00 15.11
N GLY A 115 -3.53 4.09 14.55
CA GLY A 115 -4.53 4.34 13.52
C GLY A 115 -4.17 3.85 12.12
N TYR A 116 -3.06 3.13 11.97
CA TYR A 116 -2.68 2.50 10.70
C TYR A 116 -3.67 1.39 10.34
N GLU A 117 -3.83 1.13 9.03
CA GLU A 117 -4.61 0.00 8.51
C GLU A 117 -3.88 -0.57 7.30
N PHE A 118 -3.41 -1.80 7.45
CA PHE A 118 -2.54 -2.45 6.46
C PHE A 118 -3.30 -3.28 5.42
N GLU A 119 -4.63 -3.45 5.57
CA GLU A 119 -5.47 -4.23 4.66
C GLU A 119 -5.45 -3.72 3.22
N ALA A 120 -5.42 -2.40 3.06
CA ALA A 120 -5.31 -1.73 1.77
C ALA A 120 -3.89 -1.19 1.51
N ALA A 121 -2.92 -1.55 2.37
CA ALA A 121 -1.57 -1.04 2.32
C ALA A 121 -0.52 -2.15 2.51
N GLU A 122 -0.62 -3.19 1.68
CA GLU A 122 0.25 -4.37 1.73
C GLU A 122 1.73 -4.00 1.49
N ALA A 123 2.03 -2.98 0.67
CA ALA A 123 3.41 -2.53 0.46
C ALA A 123 4.02 -1.91 1.71
N SER A 124 3.29 -1.05 2.42
CA SER A 124 3.74 -0.52 3.73
C SER A 124 3.95 -1.65 4.74
N PHE A 125 3.13 -2.71 4.71
CA PHE A 125 3.32 -3.86 5.59
C PHE A 125 4.55 -4.70 5.22
N GLU A 126 4.82 -4.89 3.93
CA GLU A 126 6.04 -5.57 3.47
C GLU A 126 7.30 -4.78 3.89
N LEU A 127 7.31 -3.46 3.70
CA LEU A 127 8.42 -2.60 4.16
C LEU A 127 8.60 -2.71 5.68
N LEU A 128 7.51 -2.74 6.45
CA LEU A 128 7.55 -2.94 7.91
C LEU A 128 8.23 -4.27 8.27
N ILE A 129 7.87 -5.37 7.61
CA ILE A 129 8.49 -6.68 7.85
C ILE A 129 9.99 -6.60 7.55
N ARG A 130 10.35 -6.10 6.36
CA ARG A 130 11.75 -6.08 5.93
C ARG A 130 12.61 -5.18 6.81
N GLN A 131 12.07 -4.06 7.28
CA GLN A 131 12.70 -3.18 8.25
C GLN A 131 12.93 -3.89 9.58
N GLN A 132 11.93 -4.59 10.13
CA GLN A 132 12.09 -5.35 11.38
C GLN A 132 13.12 -6.46 11.28
N LEU A 133 13.29 -7.03 10.09
CA LEU A 133 14.28 -8.08 9.82
C LEU A 133 15.64 -7.52 9.40
N SER A 134 15.79 -6.19 9.29
CA SER A 134 17.00 -5.54 8.76
C SER A 134 17.42 -6.05 7.37
N THR A 135 16.44 -6.43 6.54
CA THR A 135 16.63 -6.93 5.16
C THR A 135 16.34 -5.88 4.10
N TYR A 136 16.10 -4.65 4.54
CA TYR A 136 15.83 -3.48 3.71
C TYR A 136 16.58 -2.29 4.29
N GLN A 137 17.14 -1.47 3.41
CA GLN A 137 17.68 -0.16 3.72
C GLN A 137 16.94 0.87 2.86
N PRO A 138 16.59 2.05 3.41
CA PRO A 138 16.01 3.13 2.63
C PRO A 138 16.88 3.49 1.42
N PHE A 139 16.24 3.75 0.28
CA PHE A 139 16.93 4.20 -0.93
C PHE A 139 17.37 5.66 -0.83
N PHE A 140 16.75 6.43 0.06
CA PHE A 140 17.08 7.81 0.32
C PHE A 140 16.77 8.20 1.76
N ASP A 141 17.54 9.15 2.28
CA ASP A 141 17.28 9.74 3.59
C ASP A 141 16.68 11.13 3.42
N LEU A 142 15.44 11.30 3.89
CA LEU A 142 14.82 12.62 3.96
C LEU A 142 15.46 13.43 5.11
N HIS A 143 15.90 14.64 4.80
CA HIS A 143 16.36 15.61 5.81
C HIS A 143 15.28 16.62 6.14
N GLU A 144 14.61 17.15 5.12
CA GLU A 144 13.62 18.22 5.29
C GLU A 144 12.67 18.25 4.09
N TYR A 145 11.40 18.56 4.35
CA TYR A 145 10.51 19.05 3.31
C TYR A 145 9.72 20.24 3.84
N HIS A 146 9.29 21.09 2.91
CA HIS A 146 8.47 22.24 3.22
C HIS A 146 7.49 22.45 2.06
N CYS A 147 6.22 22.71 2.38
CA CYS A 147 5.20 23.02 1.37
C CYS A 147 4.50 24.33 1.72
N THR A 148 4.18 25.10 0.69
CA THR A 148 3.41 26.34 0.81
C THR A 148 2.19 26.27 -0.07
N PHE A 149 1.07 26.72 0.46
CA PHE A 149 -0.14 27.00 -0.30
C PHE A 149 -0.51 28.46 -0.06
N ARG A 150 -0.76 29.19 -1.13
CA ARG A 150 -1.22 30.58 -1.07
C ARG A 150 -2.47 30.71 -1.90
N HIS A 151 -3.52 31.23 -1.28
CA HIS A 151 -4.74 31.66 -1.93
C HIS A 151 -4.85 33.18 -1.77
N ASP A 152 -4.87 33.91 -2.89
CA ASP A 152 -5.08 35.35 -2.92
C ASP A 152 -6.40 35.65 -3.64
N GLY A 153 -7.44 35.95 -2.87
CA GLY A 153 -8.79 36.21 -3.39
C GLY A 153 -8.90 37.50 -4.20
N ASP A 154 -8.08 38.50 -3.90
CA ASP A 154 -8.09 39.80 -4.61
C ASP A 154 -7.41 39.67 -5.97
N ARG A 155 -6.30 38.93 -6.03
CA ARG A 155 -5.52 38.72 -7.26
C ARG A 155 -5.94 37.47 -8.04
N LYS A 156 -6.93 36.72 -7.54
CA LYS A 156 -7.50 35.51 -8.16
C LYS A 156 -6.45 34.49 -8.60
N TYR A 157 -5.46 34.23 -7.76
CA TYR A 157 -4.49 33.18 -8.03
C TYR A 157 -4.28 32.29 -6.81
N GLU A 158 -3.97 31.04 -7.11
CA GLU A 158 -3.57 30.02 -6.15
C GLU A 158 -2.20 29.49 -6.57
N THR A 159 -1.26 29.42 -5.63
CA THR A 159 0.04 28.78 -5.89
C THR A 159 0.32 27.76 -4.81
N CYS A 160 0.72 26.56 -5.22
CA CYS A 160 1.30 25.59 -4.32
C CYS A 160 2.69 25.19 -4.79
N ALA A 161 3.64 25.18 -3.85
CA ALA A 161 5.01 24.76 -4.12
C ALA A 161 5.57 24.00 -2.92
N ALA A 162 6.45 23.05 -3.19
CA ALA A 162 7.16 22.31 -2.17
C ALA A 162 8.65 22.23 -2.47
N THR A 163 9.44 22.20 -1.39
CA THR A 163 10.87 21.95 -1.41
C THR A 163 11.16 20.64 -0.68
N VAL A 164 12.03 19.80 -1.25
CA VAL A 164 12.47 18.54 -0.64
C VAL A 164 14.00 18.52 -0.59
N ARG A 165 14.54 18.23 0.59
CA ARG A 165 15.96 18.02 0.86
C ARG A 165 16.17 16.58 1.31
N LEU A 166 16.89 15.81 0.51
CA LEU A 166 17.18 14.40 0.80
C LEU A 166 18.62 14.05 0.44
N SER A 167 19.10 12.89 0.87
CA SER A 167 20.36 12.32 0.38
C SER A 167 20.17 10.93 -0.20
N VAL A 168 20.91 10.64 -1.28
CA VAL A 168 21.03 9.31 -1.88
C VAL A 168 22.51 8.92 -1.88
N ASN A 169 22.87 7.85 -1.17
CA ASN A 169 24.27 7.39 -1.05
C ASN A 169 25.25 8.51 -0.62
N GLY A 170 24.81 9.39 0.29
CA GLY A 170 25.58 10.54 0.77
C GLY A 170 25.58 11.78 -0.13
N ASN A 171 25.00 11.72 -1.34
CA ASN A 171 24.84 12.88 -2.22
C ASN A 171 23.58 13.65 -1.84
N MET A 172 23.74 14.92 -1.46
CA MET A 172 22.64 15.79 -1.05
C MET A 172 21.92 16.39 -2.27
N GLU A 173 20.60 16.28 -2.29
CA GLU A 173 19.73 16.96 -3.24
C GLU A 173 18.85 17.99 -2.54
N TYR A 174 18.57 19.08 -3.25
CA TYR A 174 17.61 20.10 -2.84
C TYR A 174 16.79 20.52 -4.05
N THR A 175 15.52 20.15 -4.05
CA THR A 175 14.64 20.39 -5.20
C THR A 175 13.41 21.19 -4.80
N VAL A 176 12.86 21.86 -5.81
CA VAL A 176 11.59 22.58 -5.71
C VAL A 176 10.70 22.19 -6.88
N ALA A 177 9.41 22.03 -6.60
CA ALA A 177 8.37 21.82 -7.60
C ALA A 177 7.09 22.56 -7.21
N GLU A 178 6.33 22.97 -8.23
CA GLU A 178 4.96 23.47 -8.09
C GLU A 178 3.98 22.31 -8.30
N GLY A 179 2.74 22.50 -7.86
CA GLY A 179 1.67 21.53 -8.10
C GLY A 179 0.30 22.13 -7.80
N ASP A 180 -0.76 21.36 -8.08
CA ASP A 180 -2.14 21.79 -7.86
C ASP A 180 -2.54 21.79 -6.37
N GLY A 181 -1.71 21.17 -5.52
CA GLY A 181 -1.85 21.18 -4.08
C GLY A 181 -0.60 20.66 -3.38
N PRO A 182 -0.55 20.73 -2.03
CA PRO A 182 0.67 20.43 -1.27
C PRO A 182 1.22 19.02 -1.51
N VAL A 183 0.33 18.03 -1.60
CA VAL A 183 0.71 16.63 -1.81
C VAL A 183 1.29 16.44 -3.21
N ASN A 184 0.68 17.03 -4.24
CA ASN A 184 1.17 16.95 -5.62
C ASN A 184 2.52 17.68 -5.78
N ALA A 185 2.68 18.85 -5.15
CA ALA A 185 3.95 19.57 -5.16
C ALA A 185 5.07 18.77 -4.44
N LEU A 186 4.75 18.11 -3.31
CA LEU A 186 5.69 17.25 -2.59
C LEU A 186 6.10 16.02 -3.41
N ASP A 187 5.14 15.34 -4.04
CA ASP A 187 5.41 14.21 -4.92
C ASP A 187 6.31 14.62 -6.10
N ALA A 188 5.99 15.73 -6.77
CA ALA A 188 6.78 16.26 -7.87
C ALA A 188 8.21 16.64 -7.44
N ALA A 189 8.37 17.27 -6.26
CA ALA A 189 9.69 17.62 -5.72
C ALA A 189 10.49 16.36 -5.35
N LEU A 190 9.86 15.39 -4.69
CA LEU A 190 10.50 14.12 -4.32
C LEU A 190 10.98 13.36 -5.56
N ARG A 191 10.13 13.19 -6.57
CA ARG A 191 10.51 12.55 -7.84
C ARG A 191 11.62 13.29 -8.55
N LYS A 192 11.58 14.63 -8.56
CA LYS A 192 12.65 15.46 -9.14
C LYS A 192 13.99 15.26 -8.43
N ALA A 193 13.98 15.09 -7.10
CA ALA A 193 15.20 14.79 -6.34
C ALA A 193 15.73 13.37 -6.59
N LEU A 194 14.85 12.40 -6.80
CA LEU A 194 15.24 11.00 -6.97
C LEU A 194 15.61 10.64 -8.42
N LYS A 195 15.04 11.33 -9.41
CA LYS A 195 15.25 11.05 -10.84
C LYS A 195 16.72 10.92 -11.27
N PRO A 196 17.69 11.74 -10.78
CA PRO A 196 19.10 11.58 -11.15
C PRO A 196 19.70 10.23 -10.73
N PHE A 197 19.18 9.61 -9.67
CA PHE A 197 19.69 8.35 -9.11
C PHE A 197 18.85 7.15 -9.55
N TYR A 198 17.53 7.35 -9.65
CA TYR A 198 16.56 6.32 -9.96
C TYR A 198 15.59 6.82 -11.05
N PRO A 199 15.99 6.87 -12.33
CA PRO A 199 15.13 7.38 -13.41
C PRO A 199 13.79 6.64 -13.54
N SER A 200 13.72 5.38 -13.11
CA SER A 200 12.51 4.56 -13.13
C SER A 200 11.36 5.12 -12.29
N VAL A 201 11.62 6.05 -11.35
CA VAL A 201 10.52 6.70 -10.60
C VAL A 201 9.56 7.49 -11.49
N GLU A 202 9.92 7.76 -12.75
CA GLU A 202 9.00 8.38 -13.72
C GLU A 202 7.95 7.39 -14.27
N GLU A 203 8.17 6.08 -14.12
CA GLU A 203 7.23 5.04 -14.56
C GLU A 203 6.06 4.87 -13.57
N MET A 204 6.19 5.41 -12.36
CA MET A 204 5.22 5.23 -11.30
C MET A 204 4.14 6.33 -11.35
N GLU A 205 2.88 5.94 -11.27
CA GLU A 205 1.73 6.84 -11.19
C GLU A 205 0.97 6.63 -9.87
N LEU A 206 0.41 7.71 -9.33
CA LEU A 206 -0.50 7.66 -8.20
C LEU A 206 -1.93 7.57 -8.76
N GLU A 207 -2.57 6.42 -8.60
CA GLU A 207 -3.91 6.15 -9.17
C GLU A 207 -5.05 6.58 -8.25
N ASP A 208 -4.89 6.48 -6.92
CA ASP A 208 -5.93 6.83 -5.96
C ASP A 208 -5.36 7.39 -4.65
N TYR A 209 -6.07 8.35 -4.06
CA TYR A 209 -5.69 9.04 -2.83
C TYR A 209 -6.91 9.16 -1.92
N LYS A 210 -6.85 8.51 -0.75
CA LYS A 210 -7.96 8.47 0.20
C LYS A 210 -7.55 8.94 1.58
N VAL A 211 -8.31 9.89 2.11
CA VAL A 211 -8.15 10.42 3.47
C VAL A 211 -9.27 9.88 4.36
N ARG A 212 -8.90 9.38 5.54
CA ARG A 212 -9.83 8.92 6.58
C ARG A 212 -9.48 9.59 7.90
N ILE A 213 -10.50 10.08 8.58
CA ILE A 213 -10.37 10.61 9.94
C ILE A 213 -10.65 9.48 10.91
N ILE A 214 -9.72 9.21 11.83
CA ILE A 214 -9.81 8.10 12.77
C ILE A 214 -10.67 8.50 13.98
N ASP A 215 -10.29 9.61 14.64
CA ASP A 215 -10.94 10.11 15.85
C ASP A 215 -11.84 11.30 15.55
N SER A 216 -12.96 11.06 14.85
CA SER A 216 -13.82 12.14 14.32
C SER A 216 -14.35 13.11 15.38
N HIS A 217 -14.39 12.71 16.65
CA HIS A 217 -14.81 13.56 17.78
C HIS A 217 -13.82 14.71 18.08
N MET A 218 -12.56 14.60 17.65
CA MET A 218 -11.52 15.62 17.83
C MET A 218 -11.55 16.72 16.75
N GLY A 219 -12.47 16.64 15.77
CA GLY A 219 -12.61 17.63 14.71
C GLY A 219 -11.33 17.83 13.90
N THR A 220 -10.89 19.07 13.72
CA THR A 220 -9.68 19.41 12.94
C THR A 220 -8.37 18.96 13.60
N ALA A 221 -8.41 18.54 14.87
CA ALA A 221 -7.27 17.97 15.58
C ALA A 221 -7.26 16.43 15.52
N ALA A 222 -8.19 15.82 14.78
CA ALA A 222 -8.26 14.37 14.67
C ALA A 222 -7.09 13.82 13.88
N LYS A 223 -6.66 12.60 14.26
CA LYS A 223 -5.64 11.89 13.52
C LYS A 223 -6.16 11.51 12.14
N THR A 224 -5.32 11.74 11.15
CA THR A 224 -5.62 11.52 9.74
C THR A 224 -4.83 10.32 9.24
N ARG A 225 -5.52 9.39 8.59
CA ARG A 225 -4.92 8.30 7.83
C ARG A 225 -5.05 8.58 6.35
N VAL A 226 -3.95 8.48 5.64
CA VAL A 226 -3.87 8.61 4.19
C VAL A 226 -3.53 7.26 3.60
N LEU A 227 -4.31 6.83 2.61
CA LEU A 227 -4.07 5.65 1.79
C LEU A 227 -3.77 6.12 0.37
N ILE A 228 -2.66 5.62 -0.19
CA ILE A 228 -2.24 5.88 -1.56
C ILE A 228 -2.25 4.56 -2.31
N LEU A 229 -2.85 4.53 -3.50
CA LEU A 229 -2.71 3.45 -4.46
C LEU A 229 -1.82 3.95 -5.60
N SER A 230 -0.75 3.22 -5.87
CA SER A 230 0.20 3.52 -6.94
C SER A 230 0.29 2.36 -7.92
N SER A 231 0.72 2.65 -9.14
CA SER A 231 0.97 1.66 -10.19
C SER A 231 2.22 2.03 -11.00
N ASP A 232 2.83 1.04 -11.65
CA ASP A 232 3.83 1.25 -12.71
C ASP A 232 3.31 0.80 -14.09
N GLY A 233 1.98 0.71 -14.24
CA GLY A 233 1.31 0.20 -15.44
C GLY A 233 1.25 -1.33 -15.51
N HIS A 234 1.97 -2.05 -14.65
CA HIS A 234 1.94 -3.51 -14.58
C HIS A 234 1.36 -4.00 -13.26
N ASP A 235 1.92 -3.53 -12.15
CA ASP A 235 1.46 -3.88 -10.81
C ASP A 235 0.81 -2.68 -10.12
N ARG A 236 0.00 -2.97 -9.10
CA ARG A 236 -0.61 -1.96 -8.22
C ARG A 236 -0.26 -2.27 -6.78
N TRP A 237 0.07 -1.24 -6.00
CA TRP A 237 0.37 -1.39 -4.59
C TRP A 237 -0.18 -0.24 -3.77
N GLY A 238 -0.64 -0.57 -2.57
CA GLY A 238 -1.18 0.40 -1.63
C GLY A 238 -0.19 0.70 -0.50
N THR A 239 -0.13 1.96 -0.08
CA THR A 239 0.63 2.41 1.09
C THR A 239 -0.20 3.26 2.02
N VAL A 240 0.23 3.36 3.27
CA VAL A 240 -0.49 4.05 4.34
C VAL A 240 0.43 4.97 5.13
N GLY A 241 -0.08 6.14 5.49
CA GLY A 241 0.58 7.04 6.42
C GLY A 241 -0.44 7.61 7.40
N VAL A 242 -0.03 7.77 8.66
CA VAL A 242 -0.91 8.28 9.71
C VAL A 242 -0.21 9.39 10.48
N SER A 243 -0.91 10.51 10.66
CA SER A 243 -0.43 11.64 11.43
C SER A 243 -1.58 12.56 11.82
N TYR A 244 -1.38 13.38 12.85
CA TYR A 244 -2.25 14.53 13.12
C TYR A 244 -2.19 15.57 12.00
N ASN A 245 -1.11 15.61 11.23
CA ASN A 245 -0.95 16.49 10.09
C ASN A 245 -1.16 15.71 8.78
N ILE A 246 -2.17 16.09 8.00
CA ILE A 246 -2.49 15.46 6.70
C ILE A 246 -1.31 15.47 5.72
N ILE A 247 -0.46 16.50 5.76
CA ILE A 247 0.74 16.59 4.91
C ILE A 247 1.75 15.54 5.32
N GLN A 248 2.00 15.37 6.63
CA GLN A 248 2.91 14.35 7.14
C GLN A 248 2.37 12.93 6.88
N ALA A 249 1.06 12.72 7.03
CA ALA A 249 0.42 11.44 6.71
C ALA A 249 0.55 11.12 5.21
N SER A 250 0.33 12.11 4.35
CA SER A 250 0.50 11.95 2.89
C SER A 250 1.95 11.69 2.53
N TRP A 251 2.88 12.41 3.16
CA TRP A 251 4.31 12.23 2.94
C TRP A 251 4.78 10.82 3.31
N ALA A 252 4.36 10.30 4.47
CA ALA A 252 4.72 8.94 4.89
C ALA A 252 4.23 7.89 3.88
N ALA A 253 2.99 8.00 3.42
CA ALA A 253 2.45 7.10 2.39
C ALA A 253 3.19 7.22 1.04
N LEU A 254 3.56 8.44 0.63
CA LEU A 254 4.32 8.69 -0.60
C LEU A 254 5.72 8.07 -0.53
N VAL A 255 6.42 8.24 0.59
CA VAL A 255 7.75 7.65 0.81
C VAL A 255 7.68 6.14 0.73
N ASP A 256 6.77 5.51 1.50
CA ASP A 256 6.57 4.06 1.42
C ASP A 256 6.29 3.60 -0.01
N SER A 257 5.51 4.36 -0.77
CA SER A 257 5.15 3.98 -2.14
C SER A 257 6.36 3.97 -3.06
N ILE A 258 7.23 4.99 -2.97
CA ILE A 258 8.43 5.09 -3.80
C ILE A 258 9.49 4.08 -3.35
N GLU A 259 9.71 3.96 -2.04
CA GLU A 259 10.65 2.99 -1.47
C GLU A 259 10.28 1.57 -1.87
N TYR A 260 9.00 1.22 -1.80
CA TYR A 260 8.49 -0.08 -2.25
C TYR A 260 8.77 -0.33 -3.74
N PHE A 261 8.47 0.67 -4.57
CA PHE A 261 8.70 0.58 -6.02
C PHE A 261 10.19 0.35 -6.34
N LEU A 262 11.08 1.14 -5.72
CA LEU A 262 12.52 1.01 -5.91
C LEU A 262 13.05 -0.34 -5.43
N MET A 263 12.58 -0.81 -4.27
CA MET A 263 12.91 -2.13 -3.73
C MET A 263 12.54 -3.25 -4.69
N ARG A 264 11.33 -3.22 -5.27
CA ARG A 264 10.90 -4.23 -6.25
C ARG A 264 11.70 -4.16 -7.54
N ARG A 265 12.06 -2.96 -7.99
CA ARG A 265 12.87 -2.75 -9.20
C ARG A 265 14.31 -3.23 -9.03
N GLU A 266 14.90 -3.13 -7.84
CA GLU A 266 16.20 -3.75 -7.58
C GLU A 266 16.11 -5.27 -7.50
N ALA A 267 15.10 -5.81 -6.81
CA ALA A 267 14.91 -7.25 -6.70
C ALA A 267 14.69 -7.94 -8.06
N GLY A 268 14.02 -7.26 -9.01
CA GLY A 268 13.82 -7.77 -10.37
C GLY A 268 15.04 -7.67 -11.31
N LYS A 269 16.13 -7.03 -10.89
CA LYS A 269 17.40 -6.98 -11.64
C LYS A 269 18.35 -8.14 -11.29
N ALA A 270 18.08 -8.88 -10.21
CA ALA A 270 18.87 -10.02 -9.74
C ALA A 270 18.34 -11.35 -10.33
#